data_AF-A0A938QQ95-F1
#
_entry.id   AF-A0A938QQ95-F1
#
_cell.length_a   1.000
_cell.length_b   1.000
_cell.length_c   1.000
_cell.angle_alpha   90.00
_cell.angle_beta   90.00
_cell.angle_gamma   90.00
#
_symmetry.space_group_name_H-M   'P 1'
#
loop_
_entity.id
_entity.type
_entity.pdbx_description
1 polymer ?
#
loop_
_entity_poly.entity_id
_entity_poly.type
_entity_poly.pdbx_seq_one_letter_code
_entity_poly.pdbx_strand_id
1 'polypeptide(L)' 'MERQIDPQFLSKMKAILKGPDADLLVKFVDLLFYRHKEYDEEPLTEEDWADIQAAREAIKRGEYVTLEGLEKDLGL' A
#
# COMPACT_ATOMS: atom_id res chain seq x y z
N MET A 1 11.11 -20.57 11.53
CA MET A 1 11.23 -20.20 12.95
C MET A 1 9.83 -19.92 13.44
N GLU A 2 9.21 -20.84 14.20
CA GLU A 2 7.87 -20.60 14.76
C GLU A 2 7.97 -19.43 15.74
N ARG A 3 7.32 -18.31 15.42
CA ARG A 3 7.23 -17.19 16.35
C ARG A 3 6.18 -17.56 17.39
N GLN A 4 6.62 -17.86 18.60
CA GLN A 4 5.72 -18.08 19.73
C GLN A 4 4.98 -16.77 19.99
N ILE A 5 3.65 -16.78 19.81
CA ILE A 5 2.83 -15.60 20.06
C ILE A 5 2.80 -15.36 21.57
N ASP A 6 3.14 -14.14 21.98
CA ASP A 6 3.11 -13.73 23.38
C ASP A 6 1.72 -14.01 24.00
N PRO A 7 1.62 -14.81 25.07
CA PRO A 7 0.36 -15.12 25.73
C PRO A 7 -0.40 -13.89 26.22
N GLN A 8 0.31 -12.83 26.61
CA GLN A 8 -0.30 -11.59 27.07
C GLN A 8 -0.97 -10.84 25.91
N PHE A 9 -0.30 -10.76 24.76
CA PHE A 9 -0.88 -10.27 23.52
C PHE A 9 -2.15 -11.04 23.15
N LEU A 10 -2.12 -12.37 23.18
CA LEU A 10 -3.30 -13.20 22.87
C LEU A 10 -4.48 -12.89 23.82
N SER A 11 -4.20 -12.71 25.10
CA SER A 11 -5.21 -12.38 26.11
C SER A 11 -5.86 -11.02 25.84
N LYS A 12 -5.05 -10.00 25.52
CA LYS A 12 -5.54 -8.66 25.17
C LYS A 12 -6.41 -8.68 23.91
N MET A 13 -5.98 -9.39 22.87
CA MET A 13 -6.76 -9.54 21.64
C MET A 13 -8.11 -10.21 21.91
N LYS A 14 -8.14 -11.29 22.72
CA LYS A 14 -9.38 -11.95 23.13
C LYS A 14 -10.32 -11.04 23.92
N ALA A 15 -9.79 -10.13 24.73
CA ALA A 15 -10.60 -9.17 25.47
C ALA A 15 -11.21 -8.12 24.54
N ILE A 16 -10.43 -7.58 23.59
CA ILE A 16 -10.91 -6.58 22.63
C ILE A 16 -11.95 -7.19 21.68
N LEU A 17 -11.76 -8.43 21.24
CA LEU A 17 -12.71 -9.16 20.39
C LEU A 17 -14.06 -9.47 21.09
N LYS A 18 -14.15 -9.29 22.40
CA LYS A 18 -15.41 -9.40 23.17
C LYS A 18 -16.02 -8.03 23.47
N GLY A 19 -15.34 -6.95 23.09
CA GLY A 19 -15.79 -5.58 23.28
C GLY A 19 -16.84 -5.15 22.25
N PRO A 20 -17.47 -3.99 22.47
CA PRO A 20 -18.51 -3.46 21.58
C PRO A 20 -17.99 -3.19 20.15
N ASP A 21 -16.71 -2.89 20.01
CA ASP A 21 -16.06 -2.53 18.75
C ASP A 21 -15.22 -3.69 18.14
N ALA A 22 -15.50 -4.93 18.56
CA ALA A 22 -14.76 -6.09 18.11
C ALA A 22 -14.76 -6.25 16.58
N ASP A 23 -15.87 -5.88 15.93
CA ASP A 23 -16.03 -5.94 14.49
C ASP A 23 -15.10 -4.97 13.75
N LEU A 24 -14.84 -3.79 14.32
CA LEU A 24 -13.90 -2.81 13.79
C LEU A 24 -12.46 -3.34 13.82
N LEU A 25 -12.06 -4.02 14.90
CA LEU A 25 -10.74 -4.62 14.99
C LEU A 25 -10.56 -5.75 13.97
N VAL A 26 -11.59 -6.59 13.78
CA VAL A 26 -11.57 -7.64 12.76
C VAL A 26 -11.43 -7.03 11.36
N LYS A 27 -12.25 -6.04 11.01
CA LYS A 27 -12.17 -5.33 9.72
C LYS A 27 -10.81 -4.67 9.51
N PHE A 28 -10.20 -4.12 10.56
CA PHE A 28 -8.88 -3.50 10.48
C PHE A 28 -7.78 -4.54 10.23
N VAL A 29 -7.82 -5.68 10.91
CA VAL A 29 -6.90 -6.81 10.65
C VAL A 29 -7.10 -7.36 9.24
N ASP A 30 -8.36 -7.48 8.79
CA ASP A 30 -8.68 -7.91 7.43
C ASP A 30 -8.08 -6.96 6.39
N LEU A 31 -8.21 -5.64 6.60
CA LEU A 31 -7.61 -4.64 5.73
C LEU A 31 -6.08 -4.67 5.73
N LEU A 32 -5.43 -5.05 6.83
CA LEU A 32 -3.97 -5.10 6.91
C LEU A 32 -3.36 -6.39 6.38
N PHE A 33 -4.00 -7.53 6.63
CA PHE A 33 -3.42 -8.86 6.36
C PHE A 33 -4.08 -9.58 5.18
N TYR A 34 -5.35 -9.27 4.89
CA TYR A 34 -6.11 -9.89 3.79
C TYR A 34 -6.29 -8.94 2.59
N ARG A 35 -5.63 -7.77 2.61
CA ARG A 35 -5.47 -6.83 1.47
C ARG A 35 -4.98 -7.48 0.17
N HIS A 36 -4.38 -8.66 0.27
CA HIS A 36 -3.60 -9.30 -0.78
C HIS A 36 -4.39 -9.91 -1.95
N LYS A 37 -5.73 -9.99 -1.89
CA LYS A 37 -6.52 -10.68 -2.94
C LYS A 37 -7.47 -9.82 -3.76
N GLU A 38 -7.89 -8.65 -3.26
CA GLU A 38 -8.91 -7.84 -3.96
C GLU A 38 -8.43 -6.44 -4.39
N TYR A 39 -7.27 -5.97 -3.92
CA TYR A 39 -6.90 -4.55 -4.10
C TYR A 39 -5.49 -4.26 -4.58
N ASP A 40 -4.62 -5.27 -4.76
CA ASP A 40 -3.29 -5.05 -5.35
C ASP A 40 -2.78 -6.35 -6.00
N GLU A 41 -3.23 -6.62 -7.23
CA GLU A 41 -2.73 -7.75 -8.03
C GLU A 41 -1.35 -7.48 -8.65
N GLU A 42 -0.92 -6.21 -8.67
CA GLU A 42 0.32 -5.76 -9.30
C GLU A 42 1.08 -4.78 -8.38
N PRO A 43 1.65 -5.28 -7.26
CA PRO A 43 2.47 -4.43 -6.42
C PRO A 43 3.67 -3.90 -7.22
N LEU A 44 3.98 -2.61 -7.02
CA LEU A 44 5.15 -1.98 -7.66
C LEU A 44 6.41 -2.79 -7.38
N THR A 45 7.07 -3.20 -8.46
CA THR A 45 8.36 -3.88 -8.44
C THR A 45 9.47 -2.91 -8.04
N GLU A 46 10.65 -3.45 -7.72
CA GLU A 46 11.83 -2.60 -7.46
C GLU A 46 12.21 -1.73 -8.66
N GLU A 47 11.94 -2.22 -9.87
CA GLU A 47 12.13 -1.48 -11.12
C GLU A 47 11.16 -0.29 -11.21
N ASP A 48 9.87 -0.51 -10.92
CA ASP A 48 8.88 0.57 -10.89
C ASP A 48 9.26 1.66 -9.88
N TRP A 49 9.78 1.27 -8.71
CA TRP A 49 10.27 2.21 -7.72
C TRP A 49 11.48 3.00 -8.22
N ALA A 50 12.40 2.35 -8.94
CA ALA A 50 13.56 3.02 -9.52
C ALA A 50 13.13 4.04 -10.59
N ASP A 51 12.19 3.68 -11.46
CA ASP A 51 11.63 4.54 -12.50
C ASP A 51 10.91 5.76 -11.91
N ILE A 52 10.10 5.57 -10.86
CA ILE A 52 9.44 6.65 -10.15
C ILE A 52 10.47 7.64 -9.56
N GLN A 53 11.57 7.14 -9.00
CA GLN A 53 12.62 8.02 -8.45
C GLN A 53 13.37 8.77 -9.56
N ALA A 54 13.70 8.09 -10.67
CA ALA A 54 14.34 8.72 -11.81
C ALA A 54 13.47 9.83 -12.42
N ALA A 55 12.16 9.57 -12.58
CA ALA A 55 11.20 10.55 -13.07
C ALA A 55 11.09 11.77 -12.13
N ARG A 56 11.07 11.55 -10.81
CA ARG A 56 11.07 12.65 -9.82
C ARG A 56 12.33 13.51 -9.91
N GLU A 57 13.49 12.91 -10.12
CA GLU A 57 14.75 13.62 -10.34
C GLU A 57 14.74 14.42 -11.66
N ALA A 58 14.17 13.86 -12.73
CA ALA A 58 14.00 14.55 -14.02
C ALA A 58 13.11 15.80 -13.87
N ILE A 59 11.97 15.67 -13.19
CA ILE A 59 11.06 16.80 -12.91
C ILE A 59 11.80 17.93 -12.16
N LYS A 60 12.61 17.60 -11.15
CA LYS A 60 13.40 18.61 -10.40
C LYS A 60 14.40 19.35 -11.30
N ARG A 61 14.94 18.70 -12.33
CA ARG A 61 15.83 19.31 -13.33
C ARG A 61 15.07 20.08 -14.43
N GLY A 62 13.74 20.06 -14.41
CA GLY A 62 12.92 20.67 -15.46
C GLY A 62 12.76 19.79 -16.72
N GLU A 63 13.19 18.53 -16.65
CA GLU A 63 13.06 17.54 -17.71
C GLU A 63 11.67 16.88 -17.63
N TYR A 64 10.63 17.62 -18.01
CA TYR A 64 9.26 17.12 -18.07
C TYR A 64 8.53 17.70 -19.29
N VAL A 65 7.47 17.00 -19.72
CA VAL A 65 6.50 17.51 -20.69
C VAL A 65 5.19 17.80 -19.96
N THR A 66 4.46 18.82 -20.39
CA THR A 66 3.08 19.01 -19.92
C THR A 66 2.15 18.09 -20.68
N LEU A 67 0.99 17.77 -20.09
CA LEU A 67 0.00 16.94 -20.74
C LEU A 67 -0.46 17.58 -22.06
N GLU A 68 -0.70 18.89 -22.06
CA GLU A 68 -1.13 19.63 -23.27
C GLU A 68 -0.06 19.61 -24.36
N GLY A 69 1.22 19.65 -23.98
CA GLY A 69 2.34 19.54 -24.92
C GLY A 69 2.41 18.14 -25.52
N LEU A 70 2.23 17.11 -24.69
CA LEU A 70 2.23 15.72 -25.13
C LEU A 70 1.03 15.41 -26.04
N GLU A 71 -0.17 15.86 -25.69
CA GLU A 71 -1.39 15.68 -26.50
C GLU A 71 -1.20 16.30 -27.89
N LYS A 72 -0.67 17.52 -27.94
CA LYS A 72 -0.35 18.19 -29.20
C LYS A 72 0.66 17.41 -30.04
N ASP A 73 1.72 16.88 -29.42
CA ASP A 73 2.76 16.10 -30.13
C ASP A 73 2.22 14.75 -30.64
N LEU A 74 1.25 14.17 -29.93
CA LEU A 74 0.56 12.93 -30.32
C LEU A 74 -0.63 13.16 -31.26
N GLY A 75 -1.03 14.41 -31.50
CA GLY A 75 -2.19 14.77 -32.32
C GLY A 75 -3.53 14.38 -31.68
N LEU A 76 -3.58 14.38 -30.35
CA LEU A 76 -4.76 14.09 -29.52
C LEU A 76 -5.51 15.37 -29.14
#